data_AF-A0AAD9JTB6-F1
#
_entry.id   AF-A0AAD9JTB6-F1
#
_cell.length_a   1.000
_cell.length_b   1.000
_cell.length_c   1.000
_cell.angle_alpha   90.00
_cell.angle_beta   90.00
_cell.angle_gamma   90.00
#
_symmetry.space_group_name_H-M   'P 1'
#
loop_
_entity.id
_entity.type
_entity.pdbx_description
1 polymer ?
#
loop_
_entity_poly.entity_id
_entity_poly.type
_entity_poly.pdbx_seq_one_letter_code
_entity_poly.pdbx_strand_id
1 'polypeptide(L)'
;MERSKQNTIILNKFEKKSENYRPVSFTSVICKLLERLIKDHLVDFLVKNKLINPSQYGFLKATSCLTNMLCFLEDVTKWVE
;
A
#
# COMPACT_ATOMS: atom_id res chain seq x y z
N MET A 1 23.68 15.64 11.06
CA MET A 1 24.22 16.25 9.83
C MET A 1 24.60 15.23 8.74
N GLU A 2 24.46 13.91 8.96
CA GLU A 2 24.82 12.89 7.95
C GLU A 2 23.64 12.17 7.25
N ARG A 3 22.38 12.39 7.68
CA ARG A 3 21.22 11.72 7.06
C ARG A 3 20.80 12.28 5.69
N SER A 4 21.30 13.45 5.28
CA SER A 4 20.96 14.04 3.98
C SER A 4 21.76 13.46 2.80
N LYS A 5 22.87 12.77 3.05
CA LYS A 5 23.74 12.23 1.99
C LYS A 5 23.29 10.86 1.47
N GLN A 6 22.62 10.03 2.27
CA GLN A 6 22.12 8.72 1.80
C GLN A 6 20.94 8.82 0.83
N ASN A 7 20.08 9.84 0.95
CA ASN A 7 18.88 9.99 0.11
C ASN A 7 19.17 10.50 -1.32
N THR A 8 20.42 10.87 -1.63
CA THR A 8 20.85 11.35 -2.95
C THR A 8 21.47 10.24 -3.81
N ILE A 9 21.91 9.12 -3.22
CA ILE A 9 22.83 8.17 -3.88
C ILE A 9 22.21 7.48 -5.11
N ILE A 10 20.89 7.38 -5.23
CA ILE A 10 20.23 6.73 -6.38
C ILE A 10 19.84 7.73 -7.50
N LEU A 11 19.83 9.03 -7.22
CA LEU A 11 19.38 10.04 -8.20
C LEU A 11 20.45 10.49 -9.21
N ASN A 12 21.69 10.02 -9.08
CA ASN A 12 22.81 10.51 -9.89
C ASN A 12 23.25 9.58 -11.03
N LYS A 13 22.60 8.43 -11.28
CA LYS A 13 23.08 7.50 -12.33
C LYS A 13 22.26 7.43 -13.62
N PHE A 14 21.04 7.92 -13.68
CA PHE A 14 20.26 7.86 -14.93
C PHE A 14 19.43 9.12 -15.13
N GLU A 15 19.39 9.58 -16.38
CA GLU A 15 18.92 10.88 -16.83
C GLU A 15 17.55 11.32 -16.27
N LYS A 16 17.47 12.62 -16.00
CA LYS A 16 16.32 13.33 -15.41
C LYS A 16 15.06 13.19 -16.28
N LYS A 17 14.18 12.27 -15.89
CA LYS A 17 12.73 12.54 -15.88
C LYS A 17 12.28 12.55 -14.42
N SER A 18 12.29 13.73 -13.81
CA SER A 18 11.86 13.93 -12.41
C SER A 18 10.39 13.62 -12.17
N GLU A 19 9.58 13.51 -13.22
CA GLU A 19 8.14 13.25 -13.17
C GLU A 19 7.78 11.87 -12.59
N ASN A 20 8.69 10.89 -12.71
CA ASN A 20 8.43 9.50 -12.28
C ASN A 20 9.15 9.12 -10.98
N TYR A 21 9.90 10.03 -10.36
CA TYR A 21 10.60 9.71 -9.12
C TYR A 21 9.64 9.75 -7.93
N ARG A 22 9.44 8.59 -7.29
CA ARG A 22 8.80 8.51 -5.97
C ARG A 22 9.87 8.34 -4.89
N PRO A 23 10.15 9.36 -4.05
CA PRO A 23 11.12 9.23 -2.97
C PRO A 23 10.65 8.17 -1.96
N VAL A 24 11.59 7.35 -1.47
CA VAL A 24 11.35 6.36 -0.42
C VAL A 24 12.14 6.75 0.83
N SER A 25 11.47 6.77 1.98
CA SER A 25 12.13 7.01 3.27
C SER A 25 12.75 5.74 3.81
N PHE A 26 14.04 5.77 4.12
CA PHE A 26 14.69 4.67 4.83
C PHE A 26 14.47 4.83 6.33
N THR A 27 13.51 4.09 6.89
CA THR A 27 13.23 4.07 8.34
C THR A 27 14.12 3.06 9.06
N SER A 28 14.39 3.29 10.35
CA SER A 28 15.16 2.35 11.17
C SER A 28 14.43 1.01 11.30
N VAL A 29 15.17 -0.08 11.58
CA VAL A 29 14.57 -1.42 11.78
C VAL A 29 13.52 -1.40 12.90
N ILE A 30 13.79 -0.67 13.98
CA ILE A 30 12.85 -0.51 15.10
C ILE A 30 11.56 0.18 14.64
N CYS A 31 11.66 1.25 13.83
CA CYS A 31 10.49 1.93 13.27
C CYS A 31 9.65 0.98 12.41
N LYS A 32 10.26 0.19 11.52
CA LYS A 32 9.54 -0.79 10.68
C LYS A 32 8.81 -1.85 11.49
N LEU A 33 9.41 -2.29 12.60
CA LEU A 33 8.79 -3.25 13.51
C LEU A 33 7.57 -2.65 14.21
N LEU A 34 7.68 -1.41 14.70
CA LEU A 34 6.56 -0.68 15.30
C LEU A 34 5.44 -0.40 14.30
N GLU A 35 5.78 0.05 13.08
CA GLU A 35 4.82 0.24 11.99
C GLU A 35 4.02 -1.02 11.70
N ARG A 36 4.67 -2.19 11.67
CA ARG A 36 4.01 -3.48 11.45
C ARG A 36 3.07 -3.84 12.59
N LEU A 37 3.51 -3.72 13.85
CA LEU A 37 2.68 -4.01 15.01
C LEU A 37 1.43 -3.13 15.05
N ILE A 38 1.60 -1.82 14.87
CA ILE A 38 0.50 -0.86 14.87
C ILE A 38 -0.48 -1.16 13.73
N LYS A 39 0.04 -1.42 12.53
CA LYS A 39 -0.78 -1.78 11.36
C LYS A 39 -1.63 -3.02 11.64
N ASP A 40 -1.03 -4.09 12.16
CA ASP A 40 -1.73 -5.35 12.38
C ASP A 40 -2.88 -5.17 13.39
N HIS A 41 -2.63 -4.46 14.50
CA HIS A 41 -3.68 -4.12 15.48
C HIS A 41 -4.78 -3.23 14.89
N LEU A 42 -4.41 -2.22 14.10
CA LEU A 42 -5.35 -1.28 13.51
C LEU A 42 -6.26 -1.96 12.48
N VAL A 43 -5.68 -2.76 11.58
CA VAL A 43 -6.45 -3.48 10.56
C VAL A 43 -7.42 -4.46 11.21
N ASP A 44 -6.96 -5.23 12.20
CA ASP A 44 -7.82 -6.18 12.90
C ASP A 44 -8.99 -5.46 13.62
N PHE A 45 -8.75 -4.29 14.22
CA PHE A 45 -9.81 -3.47 14.83
C PHE A 45 -10.81 -2.97 13.79
N LEU A 46 -10.34 -2.42 12.67
CA LEU A 46 -11.19 -1.87 11.62
C LEU A 46 -12.07 -2.95 10.97
N VAL A 47 -11.52 -4.14 10.74
CA VAL A 47 -12.25 -5.30 10.19
C VAL A 47 -13.30 -5.80 11.17
N LYS A 48 -12.95 -6.00 12.45
CA LYS A 48 -13.89 -6.48 13.48
C LYS A 48 -15.10 -5.55 13.66
N ASN A 49 -14.87 -4.24 13.56
CA ASN A 49 -15.92 -3.23 13.71
C ASN A 49 -16.63 -2.88 12.38
N LYS A 50 -16.32 -3.58 11.27
CA LYS A 50 -16.90 -3.32 9.95
C LYS A 50 -16.78 -1.84 9.51
N LEU A 51 -15.66 -1.21 9.84
CA LEU A 51 -15.39 0.21 9.54
C LEU A 51 -14.73 0.41 8.17
N ILE A 52 -14.45 -0.69 7.45
CA ILE A 52 -13.85 -0.67 6.12
C ILE A 52 -14.95 -0.87 5.08
N ASN A 53 -14.87 -0.14 3.98
CA ASN A 53 -15.78 -0.30 2.85
C ASN A 53 -15.72 -1.74 2.30
N PRO A 54 -16.85 -2.44 2.11
CA PRO A 54 -16.88 -3.78 1.49
C PRO A 54 -16.19 -3.88 0.14
N SER A 55 -16.14 -2.79 -0.64
CA SER A 55 -15.46 -2.75 -1.95
C SER A 55 -13.94 -2.51 -1.84
N GLN A 56 -13.37 -2.42 -0.64
CA GLN A 56 -11.94 -2.26 -0.47
C GLN A 56 -11.23 -3.61 -0.47
N TYR A 57 -10.46 -3.89 -1.53
CA TYR A 57 -9.66 -5.11 -1.65
C TYR A 57 -8.17 -4.89 -1.40
N GLY A 58 -7.71 -3.64 -1.36
CA GLY A 58 -6.32 -3.30 -1.06
C GLY A 58 -6.02 -3.39 0.42
N PHE A 59 -4.83 -3.90 0.77
CA PHE A 59 -4.29 -3.90 2.14
C PHE A 59 -5.07 -4.70 3.20
N LEU A 60 -6.07 -5.50 2.80
CA LEU A 60 -6.78 -6.42 3.68
C LEU A 60 -6.24 -7.85 3.55
N LYS A 61 -6.52 -8.68 4.56
CA LYS A 61 -6.21 -10.11 4.52
C LYS A 61 -7.18 -10.80 3.56
N ALA A 62 -6.70 -11.83 2.86
CA ALA A 62 -7.49 -12.67 1.96
C ALA A 62 -8.16 -11.95 0.77
N THR A 63 -7.78 -10.71 0.46
CA THR A 63 -8.20 -9.99 -0.74
C THR A 63 -7.02 -9.80 -1.70
N SER A 64 -7.32 -9.76 -3.00
CA SER A 64 -6.32 -9.59 -4.06
C SER A 64 -6.86 -8.71 -5.19
N CYS A 65 -5.98 -8.31 -6.10
CA CYS A 65 -6.40 -7.61 -7.33
C CYS A 65 -7.32 -8.49 -8.19
N LEU A 66 -7.08 -9.80 -8.19
CA LEU A 66 -7.90 -10.77 -8.93
C LEU A 66 -9.32 -10.86 -8.35
N THR A 67 -9.45 -10.97 -7.02
CA THR A 67 -10.79 -11.02 -6.38
C THR A 67 -11.57 -9.73 -6.64
N ASN A 68 -10.90 -8.57 -6.63
CA ASN A 68 -11.53 -7.30 -6.98
C ASN A 68 -12.06 -7.31 -8.43
N MET A 69 -11.24 -7.79 -9.37
CA MET A 69 -11.62 -7.86 -10.79
C MET A 69 -12.77 -8.85 -11.03
N LEU A 70 -12.76 -10.01 -10.38
CA LEU A 70 -13.83 -10.99 -10.49
C LEU A 70 -15.16 -10.45 -9.95
N CYS A 71 -15.16 -9.86 -8.75
CA CYS A 71 -16.38 -9.24 -8.21
C CYS A 71 -16.92 -8.13 -9.12
N PHE A 72 -16.03 -7.31 -9.68
CA PHE A 72 -16.45 -6.28 -10.64
C PHE A 72 -17.08 -6.88 -11.91
N LEU A 73 -16.48 -7.93 -12.48
CA LEU A 73 -17.02 -8.59 -13.67
C LEU A 73 -18.37 -9.25 -13.39
N GLU A 74 -18.53 -9.91 -12.24
CA GLU A 74 -19.82 -10.48 -11.84
C GLU A 74 -20.91 -9.42 -11.72
N ASP A 75 -20.59 -8.27 -11.13
CA ASP A 75 -21.54 -7.16 -11.00
C ASP A 75 -21.93 -6.58 -12.37
N VAL A 76 -20.97 -6.46 -13.30
CA VAL A 76 -21.23 -6.02 -14.67
C VAL A 76 -22.06 -7.04 -15.45
N THR A 77 -21.74 -8.32 -15.37
CA THR A 77 -22.50 -9.38 -16.06
C THR A 77 -23.95 -9.42 -15.58
N LYS A 78 -24.18 -9.34 -14.26
CA LYS A 78 -25.54 -9.25 -13.68
C LYS A 78 -26.33 -8.00 -14.10
N TRP A 79 -25.64 -6.94 -14.51
CA TRP A 79 -26.29 -5.71 -14.98
C TRP A 79 -26.66 -5.75 -16.46
N VAL A 80 -25.88 -6.49 -17.26
CA VAL A 80 -26.11 -6.65 -18.71
C VAL A 80 -27.21 -7.67 -19.01
N GLU A 81 -27.31 -8.73 -18.20
CA GLU A 81 -28.39 -9.74 -18.24
C GLU A 81 -29.67 -9.26 -17.55
#